data_AF-A0A1A7WIX1-F1
#
_entry.id   AF-A0A1A7WIX1-F1
#
_cell.length_a   1.000
_cell.length_b   1.000
_cell.length_c   1.000
_cell.angle_alpha   90.00
_cell.angle_beta   90.00
_cell.angle_gamma   90.00
#
_symmetry.space_group_name_H-M   'P 1'
#
loop_
_entity.id
_entity.type
_entity.pdbx_description
1 polymer ?
#
loop_
_entity_poly.entity_id
_entity_poly.type
_entity_poly.pdbx_seq_one_letter_code
_entity_poly.pdbx_strand_id
1 'polypeptide(L)' 'MAGKPFRATYIWTSIISNLQSQVEVKHRRHNLKSYPDCFLGSEAVDVVLTYITLNRFFGDVAVPRYKAVSLCECLMDS' A
#
# COMPACT_ATOMS: atom_id res chain seq x y z
N MET A 1 -5.01 16.05 25.49
CA MET A 1 -3.67 15.53 25.11
C MET A 1 -3.88 14.35 24.18
N ALA A 2 -3.66 14.50 22.87
CA ALA A 2 -3.64 13.34 21.98
C ALA A 2 -2.34 12.57 22.28
N GLY A 3 -2.45 11.43 22.98
CA GLY A 3 -1.30 10.56 23.24
C GLY A 3 -0.67 10.11 21.93
N LYS A 4 0.64 9.83 21.95
CA LYS A 4 1.36 9.29 20.79
C LYS A 4 0.60 8.05 20.27
N PRO A 5 0.33 7.96 18.95
CA PRO A 5 -0.38 6.81 18.40
C PRO A 5 0.39 5.52 18.73
N PHE A 6 -0.34 4.44 18.99
CA PHE A 6 0.27 3.13 19.15
C PHE A 6 1.12 2.79 17.93
N ARG A 7 2.20 2.03 18.13
CA ARG A 7 3.15 1.67 17.05
C ARG A 7 2.45 1.08 15.83
N ALA A 8 1.44 0.23 16.03
CA ALA A 8 0.65 -0.35 14.95
C ALA A 8 -0.11 0.71 14.14
N THR A 9 -0.74 1.67 14.82
CA THR A 9 -1.43 2.80 14.18
C THR A 9 -0.45 3.64 13.36
N TYR A 10 0.73 3.93 13.90
CA TYR A 10 1.77 4.68 13.18
C TYR A 10 2.24 3.93 11.92
N ILE A 11 2.53 2.64 12.01
CA ILE A 11 2.93 1.82 10.86
C ILE A 11 1.83 1.83 9.80
N TRP A 12 0.58 1.63 10.19
CA TRP A 12 -0.57 1.66 9.30
C TRP A 12 -0.68 3.00 8.55
N THR A 13 -0.64 4.12 9.27
CA THR A 13 -0.70 5.45 8.64
C THR A 13 0.50 5.71 7.72
N SER A 14 1.68 5.19 8.08
CA SER A 14 2.89 5.33 7.27
C SER A 14 2.79 4.55 5.96
N ILE A 15 2.23 3.33 6.00
CA ILE A 15 1.98 2.51 4.81
C ILE A 15 0.99 3.22 3.88
N ILE A 16 -0.11 3.76 4.41
CA ILE A 16 -1.11 4.49 3.61
C ILE A 16 -0.48 5.71 2.95
N SER A 17 0.27 6.52 3.71
CA SER A 17 0.92 7.72 3.18
C SER A 17 1.97 7.38 2.12
N ASN A 18 2.74 6.31 2.31
CA ASN A 18 3.67 5.83 1.30
C ASN A 18 2.94 5.36 0.04
N LEU A 19 1.86 4.58 0.19
CA LEU A 19 1.06 4.11 -0.95
C LEU A 19 0.52 5.30 -1.77
N GLN A 20 -0.07 6.30 -1.12
CA GLN A 20 -0.61 7.50 -1.77
C GLN A 20 0.45 8.32 -2.51
N SER A 21 1.69 8.35 -2.03
CA SER A 21 2.77 9.14 -2.64
C SER A 21 3.55 8.39 -3.72
N GLN A 22 3.65 7.05 -3.62
CA GLN A 22 4.49 6.24 -4.51
C GLN A 22 3.72 5.55 -5.63
N VAL A 23 2.40 5.35 -5.47
CA VAL A 23 1.63 4.66 -6.51
C VAL A 23 1.47 5.56 -7.74
N GLU A 24 1.76 5.01 -8.92
CA GLU A 24 1.60 5.74 -10.17
C GLU A 24 0.12 5.81 -10.56
N VAL A 25 -0.49 6.96 -10.27
CA VAL A 25 -1.83 7.32 -10.72
C VAL A 25 -1.73 7.94 -12.11
N LYS A 26 -2.35 7.30 -13.10
CA LYS A 26 -2.35 7.81 -14.48
C LYS A 26 -3.59 7.41 -15.25
N HIS A 27 -3.78 8.03 -16.41
CA HIS A 27 -4.78 7.62 -17.37
C HIS A 27 -4.43 6.26 -17.97
N ARG A 28 -5.35 5.29 -17.87
CA ARG A 28 -5.17 3.95 -18.46
C ARG A 28 -6.33 3.57 -19.36
N ARG A 29 -6.02 2.82 -20.43
CA ARG A 29 -7.02 2.30 -21.37
C ARG A 29 -7.09 0.79 -21.26
N HIS A 30 -8.28 0.25 -21.01
CA HIS A 30 -8.52 -1.18 -20.90
C HIS A 30 -9.85 -1.53 -21.58
N ASN A 31 -9.86 -2.55 -22.44
CA ASN A 31 -11.04 -2.99 -23.20
C ASN A 31 -11.79 -1.83 -23.90
N LEU A 32 -11.02 -0.99 -24.62
CA LEU A 32 -11.48 0.21 -25.33
C LEU A 32 -12.11 1.30 -24.44
N LYS A 33 -12.15 1.10 -23.12
CA LYS A 33 -12.58 2.09 -22.12
C LYS A 33 -11.37 2.83 -21.55
N SER A 34 -11.59 4.09 -21.21
CA SER A 34 -10.58 4.98 -20.62
C SER A 34 -10.91 5.21 -19.15
N TYR A 35 -9.91 5.06 -18.30
CA TYR A 35 -9.99 5.23 -16.86
C TYR A 35 -8.99 6.32 -16.45
N PRO A 36 -9.45 7.56 -16.24
CA PRO A 36 -8.59 8.61 -15.70
C PRO A 36 -8.25 8.30 -14.24
N ASP A 37 -7.11 8.82 -13.79
CA ASP A 37 -6.69 8.85 -12.39
C ASP A 37 -6.80 7.51 -11.65
N CYS A 38 -6.33 6.44 -12.28
CA CYS A 38 -6.35 5.10 -11.70
C CYS A 38 -4.95 4.50 -11.57
N PHE A 39 -4.84 3.53 -10.67
CA PHE A 39 -3.66 2.69 -10.49
C PHE A 39 -4.06 1.22 -10.61
N LEU A 40 -3.07 0.35 -10.85
CA LEU A 40 -3.30 -1.09 -10.86
C LEU A 40 -3.11 -1.65 -9.46
N GLY A 41 -3.97 -2.59 -9.05
CA GLY A 41 -3.84 -3.28 -7.77
C GLY A 41 -2.50 -4.00 -7.61
N SER A 42 -1.93 -4.53 -8.71
CA SER A 42 -0.59 -5.12 -8.70
C SER A 42 0.47 -4.13 -8.27
N GLU A 43 0.45 -2.92 -8.83
CA GLU A 43 1.41 -1.84 -8.52
C GLU A 43 1.27 -1.38 -7.06
N ALA A 44 0.03 -1.26 -6.57
CA ALA A 44 -0.21 -0.94 -5.16
C ALA A 44 0.40 -1.99 -4.22
N VAL A 45 0.22 -3.28 -4.53
CA VAL A 45 0.79 -4.39 -3.75
C VAL A 45 2.32 -4.35 -3.79
N ASP A 46 2.93 -4.08 -4.94
CA ASP A 46 4.37 -3.97 -5.09
C ASP A 46 4.97 -2.79 -4.31
N VAL A 47 4.30 -1.64 -4.32
CA VAL A 47 4.67 -0.46 -3.52
C VAL A 47 4.61 -0.78 -2.02
N VAL A 48 3.51 -1.38 -1.54
CA VAL A 48 3.35 -1.75 -0.12
C VAL A 48 4.40 -2.77 0.30
N LEU A 49 4.61 -3.82 -0.50
CA LEU A 49 5.59 -4.86 -0.19
C LEU A 49 7.00 -4.29 -0.09
N THR A 50 7.40 -3.48 -1.09
CA THR A 50 8.71 -2.83 -1.12
C THR A 50 8.90 -1.94 0.11
N TYR A 51 7.90 -1.13 0.46
CA TYR A 51 7.97 -0.25 1.62
C TYR A 51 8.12 -1.03 2.94
N ILE A 52 7.36 -2.11 3.11
CA ILE A 52 7.43 -2.97 4.31
C ILE A 52 8.82 -3.59 4.44
N THR A 53 9.39 -4.10 3.34
CA THR A 53 10.71 -4.74 3.33
C THR A 53 11.82 -3.72 3.61
N LEU A 54 11.79 -2.55 2.97
CA LEU A 54 12.82 -1.51 3.16
C LEU A 54 12.84 -0.95 4.58
N ASN A 55 11.67 -0.76 5.20
CA ASN A 55 11.56 -0.23 6.56
C ASN A 55 11.72 -1.31 7.65
N ARG A 56 11.84 -2.59 7.26
CA ARG A 56 12.06 -3.74 8.16
C ARG A 56 11.05 -3.78 9.32
N PHE A 57 9.79 -3.42 9.06
CA PHE A 57 8.75 -3.37 10.12
C PHE A 57 8.57 -4.71 10.84
N PHE A 58 8.82 -5.81 10.12
CA PHE A 58 8.73 -7.20 10.60
C PHE A 58 10.11 -7.86 10.74
N GLY A 59 11.18 -7.09 10.88
CA GLY A 59 12.55 -7.58 10.96
C GLY A 59 13.13 -7.97 9.60
N ASP A 60 14.05 -8.95 9.59
CA ASP A 60 14.72 -9.46 8.38
C ASP A 60 13.94 -10.60 7.70
N VAL A 61 12.70 -10.85 8.15
CA VAL A 61 11.87 -11.92 7.60
C VAL A 61 11.30 -11.44 6.27
N ALA A 62 11.51 -12.23 5.22
CA ALA A 62 10.90 -11.99 3.92
C ALA A 62 9.37 -12.03 4.05
N VAL A 63 8.72 -10.90 3.75
CA VAL A 63 7.27 -10.80 3.76
C VAL A 63 6.74 -11.39 2.44
N PRO A 64 5.88 -12.42 2.47
CA PRO A 64 5.34 -12.99 1.25
C PRO A 64 4.30 -12.05 0.63
N ARG A 65 4.24 -12.00 -0.71
CA ARG A 65 3.36 -11.07 -1.47
C ARG A 65 1.89 -11.13 -1.04
N TYR A 66 1.37 -12.31 -0.70
CA TYR A 66 -0.04 -12.46 -0.29
C TYR A 66 -0.40 -11.67 0.98
N LYS A 67 0.58 -11.40 1.87
CA LYS A 67 0.36 -10.54 3.05
C LYS A 67 0.15 -9.09 2.66
N ALA A 68 0.88 -8.60 1.64
CA ALA A 68 0.68 -7.27 1.09
C ALA A 68 -0.66 -7.17 0.34
N VAL A 69 -1.06 -8.22 -0.39
CA VAL A 69 -2.40 -8.31 -1.02
C VAL A 69 -3.50 -8.18 0.04
N SER A 70 -3.43 -8.97 1.10
CA SER A 70 -4.42 -8.93 2.18
C SER A 70 -4.51 -7.56 2.86
N LEU A 71 -3.39 -6.84 3.00
CA LEU A 71 -3.40 -5.45 3.49
C LEU A 71 -4.11 -4.50 2.52
N CYS A 72 -3.85 -4.61 1.21
CA CYS A 72 -4.53 -3.82 0.19
C CYS A 72 -6.04 -4.12 0.14
N GLU A 73 -6.44 -5.38 0.33
CA GLU A 73 -7.86 -5.78 0.44
C GLU A 73 -8.52 -5.12 1.65
N CYS A 74 -7.90 -5.20 2.84
CA CYS A 74 -8.42 -4.53 4.02
C CYS A 74 -8.56 -3.01 3.84
N LEU A 75 -7.67 -2.36 3.07
CA LEU A 75 -7.76 -0.93 2.76
C LEU A 75 -8.96 -0.59 1.86
N MET A 76 -9.42 -1.52 1.02
CA MET A 76 -10.59 -1.34 0.16
C MET A 76 -11.91 -1.60 0.91
N ASP A 77 -11.89 -2.49 1.89
CA ASP A 77 -13.06 -2.85 2.71
C ASP A 77 -13.38 -1.82 3.82
N SER A 78 -12.58 -0.76 3.95
CA SER A 78 -12.66 0.27 5.01
C SER A 78 -13.43 1.52 4.59
#